data_AF-A0A920KLR7-F1
#
_entry.id   AF-A0A920KLR7-F1
#
_cell.length_a   1.000
_cell.length_b   1.000
_cell.length_c   1.000
_cell.angle_alpha   90.00
_cell.angle_beta   90.00
_cell.angle_gamma   90.00
#
_symmetry.space_group_name_H-M   'P 1'
#
loop_
_entity.id
_entity.type
_entity.pdbx_description
1 polymer ?
#
loop_
_entity_poly.entity_id
_entity_poly.type
_entity_poly.pdbx_seq_one_letter_code
_entity_poly.pdbx_strand_id
1 'polypeptide(L)'
;MIINKIHWLGVGLSSPPGILYLNDQRYDLLVWNRSVDKAKTLLKNKINVNELDISNFSKKLDKNDLIVSMLPASMHIEIAELAIKFKCHLVTSSYYDPQYEKLEPKFIDNDCLFVCECGLDPGIDHLLAHKLIQEFDKENHQDIKSIDFKSMCGGFPDMPNNFKYKFSWSPLGVLKALNTPAKHIKNFSEIKSEKPYKKLILLNLIMKNLKLTQIETQFHILMNTT
;
A
#
# COMPACT_ATOMS: atom_id res chain seq x y z
N MET A 1 9.58 -8.30 -18.93
CA MET A 1 10.52 -7.83 -17.88
C MET A 1 11.17 -9.06 -17.26
N ILE A 2 12.50 -9.14 -17.27
CA ILE A 2 13.24 -10.22 -16.62
C ILE A 2 13.68 -9.66 -15.27
N ILE A 3 13.24 -10.25 -14.16
CA ILE A 3 13.72 -9.92 -12.82
C ILE A 3 14.78 -10.95 -12.45
N ASN A 4 15.99 -10.50 -12.10
CA ASN A 4 17.08 -11.39 -11.72
C ASN A 4 17.00 -11.80 -10.26
N LYS A 5 16.93 -10.82 -9.36
CA LYS A 5 16.84 -11.02 -7.90
C LYS A 5 15.85 -10.06 -7.27
N ILE A 6 15.21 -10.48 -6.19
CA ILE A 6 14.31 -9.66 -5.38
C ILE A 6 15.01 -9.26 -4.08
N HIS A 7 15.06 -7.97 -3.80
CA HIS A 7 15.53 -7.41 -2.54
C HIS A 7 14.34 -6.87 -1.75
N TRP A 8 13.98 -7.55 -0.66
CA TRP A 8 12.91 -7.08 0.23
C TRP A 8 13.49 -6.27 1.39
N LEU A 9 13.16 -4.98 1.45
CA LEU A 9 13.65 -4.07 2.49
C LEU A 9 12.57 -3.82 3.55
N GLY A 10 12.86 -4.19 4.78
CA GLY A 10 11.99 -3.96 5.93
C GLY A 10 11.04 -5.14 6.18
N VAL A 11 11.13 -5.70 7.38
CA VAL A 11 10.26 -6.80 7.84
C VAL A 11 9.37 -6.26 8.97
N GLY A 12 8.28 -5.63 8.55
CA GLY A 12 7.22 -5.13 9.44
C GLY A 12 6.14 -6.18 9.68
N LEU A 13 5.01 -5.78 10.29
CA LEU A 13 3.88 -6.68 10.54
C LEU A 13 3.15 -7.12 9.27
N SER A 14 3.17 -6.29 8.22
CA SER A 14 2.52 -6.56 6.92
C SER A 14 3.41 -7.32 5.93
N SER A 15 4.71 -7.46 6.20
CA SER A 15 5.67 -8.05 5.26
C SER A 15 5.68 -9.59 5.19
N PRO A 16 5.46 -10.36 6.28
CA PRO A 16 5.65 -11.81 6.27
C PRO A 16 4.87 -12.57 5.19
N PRO A 17 3.59 -12.27 4.89
CA PRO A 17 2.86 -13.00 3.86
C PRO A 17 3.54 -12.92 2.48
N GLY A 18 3.96 -11.72 2.05
CA GLY A 18 4.61 -11.53 0.76
C GLY A 18 6.00 -12.16 0.69
N ILE A 19 6.82 -11.97 1.75
CA ILE A 19 8.16 -12.55 1.83
C ILE A 19 8.09 -14.09 1.79
N LEU A 20 7.22 -14.70 2.60
CA LEU A 20 7.08 -16.15 2.68
C LEU A 20 6.54 -16.73 1.36
N TYR A 21 5.59 -16.05 0.71
CA TYR A 21 5.11 -16.44 -0.61
C TYR A 21 6.25 -16.46 -1.63
N LEU A 22 7.05 -15.39 -1.73
CA LEU A 22 8.16 -15.33 -2.68
C LEU A 22 9.21 -16.42 -2.41
N ASN A 23 9.51 -16.70 -1.15
CA ASN A 23 10.39 -17.80 -0.77
C ASN A 23 9.82 -19.18 -1.14
N ASP A 24 8.53 -19.41 -0.90
CA ASP A 24 7.88 -20.68 -1.23
C ASP A 24 7.82 -20.90 -2.74
N GLN A 25 7.71 -19.83 -3.53
CA GLN A 25 7.85 -19.84 -5.00
C GLN A 25 9.31 -19.98 -5.48
N ARG A 26 10.29 -20.02 -4.57
CA ARG A 26 11.72 -20.16 -4.85
C ARG A 26 12.30 -19.07 -5.75
N TYR A 27 11.79 -17.83 -5.65
CA TYR A 27 12.47 -16.68 -6.23
C TYR A 27 13.84 -16.47 -5.56
N ASP A 28 14.82 -15.94 -6.31
CA ASP A 28 16.08 -15.47 -5.72
C ASP A 28 15.78 -14.23 -4.86
N LEU A 29 15.71 -14.43 -3.54
CA LEU A 29 15.20 -13.45 -2.58
C LEU A 29 16.23 -13.15 -1.50
N LEU A 30 16.59 -11.88 -1.36
CA LEU A 30 17.34 -11.35 -0.22
C LEU A 30 16.44 -10.46 0.63
N VAL A 31 16.28 -10.84 1.89
CA VAL A 31 15.52 -10.07 2.87
C VAL A 31 16.47 -9.25 3.73
N TRP A 32 16.13 -7.98 3.95
CA TRP A 32 16.94 -7.01 4.66
C TRP A 32 16.13 -6.36 5.78
N ASN A 33 16.68 -6.34 7.00
CA ASN A 33 16.06 -5.64 8.11
C ASN A 33 17.11 -5.12 9.10
N ARG A 34 16.86 -3.96 9.71
CA ARG A 34 17.78 -3.38 10.72
C ARG A 34 17.94 -4.29 11.95
N SER A 35 16.85 -4.91 12.41
CA SER A 35 16.90 -5.85 13.53
C SER A 35 16.68 -7.27 13.01
N VAL A 36 17.77 -8.00 12.79
CA VAL A 36 17.76 -9.33 12.17
C VAL A 36 16.92 -10.33 12.97
N ASP A 37 17.11 -10.40 14.29
CA ASP A 37 16.41 -11.39 15.13
C ASP A 37 14.90 -11.19 15.16
N LYS A 38 14.47 -9.91 15.20
CA LYS A 38 13.04 -9.56 15.14
C LYS A 38 12.42 -9.99 13.81
N ALA A 39 13.13 -9.76 12.71
CA ALA A 39 12.68 -10.17 11.38
C ALA A 39 12.62 -11.69 11.25
N LYS A 40 13.66 -12.41 11.69
CA LYS A 40 13.68 -13.88 11.70
C LYS A 40 12.51 -14.46 12.48
N THR A 41 12.20 -13.88 13.64
CA THR A 41 11.05 -14.27 14.46
C THR A 41 9.73 -14.08 13.71
N LEU A 42 9.51 -12.91 13.07
CA LEU A 42 8.31 -12.65 12.27
C LEU A 42 8.17 -13.60 11.07
N LEU A 43 9.30 -14.02 10.50
CA LEU A 43 9.38 -14.96 9.38
C LEU A 43 9.47 -16.43 9.82
N LYS A 44 9.27 -16.72 11.11
CA LYS A 44 9.29 -18.07 11.70
C LYS A 44 10.58 -18.84 11.38
N ASN A 45 11.71 -18.13 11.30
CA ASN A 45 13.03 -18.67 10.94
C ASN A 45 13.10 -19.43 9.61
N LYS A 46 12.14 -19.20 8.70
CA LYS A 46 12.10 -19.86 7.39
C LYS A 46 13.10 -19.29 6.37
N ILE A 47 13.57 -18.06 6.61
CA ILE A 47 14.36 -17.28 5.65
C ILE A 47 15.52 -16.60 6.38
N ASN A 48 16.69 -16.59 5.74
CA ASN A 48 17.83 -15.82 6.21
C ASN A 48 17.59 -14.33 5.99
N VAL A 49 17.80 -13.54 7.04
CA VAL A 49 17.65 -12.09 7.00
C VAL A 49 19.03 -11.45 7.12
N ASN A 50 19.35 -10.56 6.20
CA ASN A 50 20.54 -9.74 6.22
C ASN A 50 20.29 -8.47 7.06
N GLU A 51 21.33 -7.97 7.72
CA GLU A 51 21.27 -6.65 8.36
C GLU A 51 21.15 -5.57 7.27
N LEU A 52 20.15 -4.69 7.41
CA LEU A 52 19.97 -3.58 6.48
C LEU A 52 20.94 -2.44 6.83
N ASP A 53 22.02 -2.38 6.07
CA ASP A 53 22.92 -1.24 5.95
C ASP A 53 22.98 -0.83 4.46
N ILE A 54 22.82 0.45 4.15
CA ILE A 54 22.69 0.94 2.76
C ILE A 54 23.96 0.64 1.93
N SER A 55 25.15 0.72 2.55
CA SER A 55 26.42 0.41 1.87
C SER A 55 26.51 -1.07 1.52
N ASN A 56 26.15 -1.97 2.43
CA ASN A 56 26.16 -3.41 2.18
C ASN A 56 25.05 -3.86 1.24
N PHE A 57 23.85 -3.29 1.37
CA PHE A 57 22.72 -3.54 0.49
C PHE A 57 23.06 -3.14 -0.96
N SER A 58 23.57 -1.92 -1.17
CA SER A 58 23.88 -1.43 -2.52
C SER A 58 24.95 -2.24 -3.24
N LYS A 59 25.91 -2.84 -2.52
CA LYS A 59 26.90 -3.78 -3.10
C LYS A 59 26.30 -5.08 -3.62
N LYS A 60 25.06 -5.41 -3.26
CA LYS A 60 24.35 -6.62 -3.71
C LYS A 60 23.39 -6.37 -4.86
N LEU A 61 23.17 -5.12 -5.23
CA LEU A 61 22.30 -4.74 -6.34
C LEU A 61 23.00 -4.97 -7.69
N ASP A 62 22.25 -5.50 -8.63
CA ASP A 62 22.64 -5.62 -10.03
C ASP A 62 21.50 -5.14 -10.96
N LYS A 63 21.84 -4.93 -12.22
CA LYS A 63 20.88 -4.54 -13.26
C LYS A 63 19.73 -5.55 -13.32
N ASN A 64 18.51 -5.04 -13.47
CA ASN A 64 17.25 -5.79 -13.53
C ASN A 64 16.86 -6.52 -12.23
N ASP A 65 17.49 -6.20 -11.09
CA ASP A 65 16.96 -6.60 -9.79
C ASP A 65 15.66 -5.84 -9.48
N LEU A 66 14.81 -6.41 -8.63
CA LEU A 66 13.61 -5.77 -8.10
C LEU A 66 13.82 -5.44 -6.62
N ILE A 67 13.67 -4.18 -6.26
CA ILE A 67 13.65 -3.72 -4.88
C ILE A 67 12.19 -3.57 -4.43
N VAL A 68 11.81 -4.28 -3.37
CA VAL A 68 10.52 -4.11 -2.68
C VAL A 68 10.78 -3.37 -1.38
N SER A 69 10.38 -2.09 -1.30
CA SER A 69 10.60 -1.26 -0.11
C SER A 69 9.36 -1.17 0.77
N MET A 70 9.42 -1.85 1.92
CA MET A 70 8.47 -1.74 3.04
C MET A 70 9.01 -0.82 4.15
N LEU A 71 9.98 0.04 3.83
CA LEU A 71 10.55 1.05 4.72
C LEU A 71 9.59 2.25 4.90
N PRO A 72 9.83 3.13 5.89
CA PRO A 72 9.11 4.40 6.00
C PRO A 72 9.21 5.23 4.70
N ALA A 73 8.12 5.90 4.32
CA ALA A 73 8.04 6.67 3.07
C ALA A 73 9.14 7.74 2.90
N SER A 74 9.64 8.29 4.01
CA SER A 74 10.75 9.25 4.01
C SER A 74 12.07 8.69 3.47
N MET A 75 12.20 7.37 3.36
CA MET A 75 13.41 6.70 2.83
C MET A 75 13.28 6.36 1.34
N HIS A 76 12.09 6.45 0.73
CA HIS A 76 11.89 5.93 -0.62
C HIS A 76 12.64 6.71 -1.70
N ILE A 77 12.91 8.01 -1.50
CA ILE A 77 13.73 8.80 -2.44
C ILE A 77 15.16 8.25 -2.51
N GLU A 78 15.80 8.01 -1.36
CA GLU A 78 17.15 7.42 -1.31
C GLU A 78 17.18 6.04 -1.98
N ILE A 79 16.16 5.21 -1.73
CA ILE A 79 16.06 3.89 -2.37
C ILE A 79 15.82 4.00 -3.88
N ALA A 80 15.03 4.95 -4.34
CA ALA A 80 14.79 5.19 -5.77
C ALA A 80 16.05 5.67 -6.49
N GLU A 81 16.86 6.52 -5.86
CA GLU A 81 18.15 6.94 -6.40
C GLU A 81 19.13 5.77 -6.54
N LEU A 82 19.15 4.85 -5.57
CA LEU A 82 19.90 3.59 -5.68
C LEU A 82 19.37 2.72 -6.82
N ALA A 83 18.04 2.56 -6.92
CA ALA A 83 17.43 1.78 -7.99
C ALA A 83 17.83 2.31 -9.37
N ILE A 84 17.79 3.63 -9.58
CA ILE A 84 18.24 4.28 -10.81
C ILE A 84 19.73 4.01 -11.05
N LYS A 85 20.57 4.22 -10.03
CA LYS A 85 22.04 4.06 -10.14
C LYS A 85 22.42 2.65 -10.58
N PHE A 86 21.76 1.63 -10.05
CA PHE A 86 22.04 0.22 -10.33
C PHE A 86 21.14 -0.37 -11.43
N LYS A 87 20.25 0.43 -12.01
CA LYS A 87 19.30 0.01 -13.05
C LYS A 87 18.41 -1.15 -12.57
N CYS A 88 17.84 -0.97 -11.39
CA CYS A 88 16.90 -1.89 -10.75
C CYS A 88 15.47 -1.34 -10.84
N HIS A 89 14.50 -2.23 -10.79
CA HIS A 89 13.09 -1.89 -10.60
C HIS A 89 12.81 -1.59 -9.12
N LEU A 90 11.80 -0.79 -8.84
CA LEU A 90 11.37 -0.43 -7.49
C LEU A 90 9.86 -0.60 -7.34
N VAL A 91 9.44 -1.23 -6.24
CA VAL A 91 8.06 -1.31 -5.80
C VAL A 91 7.96 -0.83 -4.36
N THR A 92 6.97 0.01 -4.07
CA THR A 92 6.67 0.48 -2.69
C THR A 92 5.17 0.36 -2.40
N SER A 93 4.82 0.21 -1.13
CA SER A 93 3.42 0.18 -0.67
C SER A 93 2.95 1.53 -0.09
N SER A 94 3.67 2.62 -0.37
CA SER A 94 3.38 3.96 0.17
C SER A 94 2.70 4.83 -0.90
N TYR A 95 1.99 5.86 -0.44
CA TYR A 95 1.43 6.89 -1.33
C TYR A 95 2.49 7.50 -2.23
N TYR A 96 2.05 7.93 -3.40
CA TYR A 96 2.82 8.75 -4.31
C TYR A 96 3.36 10.03 -3.63
N ASP A 97 4.60 10.40 -3.97
CA ASP A 97 5.23 11.67 -3.57
C ASP A 97 5.51 12.49 -4.84
N PRO A 98 5.07 13.77 -4.94
CA PRO A 98 5.36 14.63 -6.10
C PRO A 98 6.86 14.76 -6.45
N GLN A 99 7.76 14.47 -5.51
CA GLN A 99 9.19 14.42 -5.79
C GLN A 99 9.57 13.31 -6.77
N TYR A 100 8.73 12.28 -6.93
CA TYR A 100 8.94 11.18 -7.87
C TYR A 100 8.86 11.63 -9.34
N GLU A 101 8.15 12.72 -9.67
CA GLU A 101 8.10 13.28 -11.04
C GLU A 101 9.51 13.58 -11.57
N LYS A 102 10.40 14.04 -10.69
CA LYS A 102 11.79 14.37 -11.05
C LYS A 102 12.64 13.13 -11.32
N LEU A 103 12.18 11.95 -10.90
CA LEU A 103 12.87 10.68 -11.05
C LEU A 103 12.38 9.90 -12.27
N GLU A 104 11.15 10.15 -12.73
CA GLU A 104 10.51 9.42 -13.82
C GLU A 104 11.35 9.37 -15.10
N PRO A 105 11.92 10.48 -15.63
CA PRO A 105 12.76 10.41 -16.83
C PRO A 105 13.96 9.46 -16.66
N LYS A 106 14.55 9.41 -15.46
CA LYS A 106 15.69 8.54 -15.18
C LYS A 106 15.29 7.06 -15.13
N PHE A 107 14.09 6.73 -14.66
CA PHE A 107 13.60 5.34 -14.71
C PHE A 107 13.34 4.92 -16.16
N ILE A 108 12.73 5.80 -16.97
CA ILE A 108 12.50 5.57 -18.40
C ILE A 108 13.83 5.38 -19.15
N ASP A 109 14.79 6.29 -18.97
CA ASP A 109 16.11 6.24 -19.64
C ASP A 109 16.91 4.98 -19.29
N ASN A 110 16.70 4.42 -18.09
CA ASN A 110 17.35 3.20 -17.64
C ASN A 110 16.56 1.92 -17.93
N ASP A 111 15.41 2.00 -18.62
CA ASP A 111 14.49 0.88 -18.87
C ASP A 111 14.09 0.15 -17.57
N CYS A 112 13.84 0.94 -16.52
CA CYS A 112 13.48 0.47 -15.19
C CYS A 112 12.06 0.93 -14.84
N LEU A 113 11.44 0.21 -13.89
CA LEU A 113 10.08 0.50 -13.45
C LEU A 113 10.10 0.96 -12.01
N PHE A 114 9.30 1.98 -11.68
CA PHE A 114 8.98 2.34 -10.32
C PHE A 114 7.45 2.36 -10.16
N VAL A 115 6.92 1.45 -9.33
CA VAL A 115 5.51 1.39 -8.98
C VAL A 115 5.34 1.67 -7.49
N CYS A 116 4.61 2.73 -7.13
CA CYS A 116 4.20 3.00 -5.75
C CYS A 116 2.80 2.44 -5.49
N GLU A 117 2.27 2.69 -4.29
CA GLU A 117 0.85 2.38 -3.97
C GLU A 117 0.48 0.90 -4.16
N CYS A 118 1.42 -0.01 -3.94
CA CYS A 118 1.20 -1.46 -4.06
C CYS A 118 0.85 -2.10 -2.69
N GLY A 119 -0.19 -1.60 -2.02
CA GLY A 119 -0.64 -2.06 -0.70
C GLY A 119 -2.11 -2.46 -0.66
N LEU A 120 -2.72 -2.28 0.52
CA LEU A 120 -4.18 -2.43 0.72
C LEU A 120 -4.90 -1.13 0.37
N ASP A 121 -4.48 -0.04 1.03
CA ASP A 121 -4.94 1.33 0.87
C ASP A 121 -3.72 2.21 1.22
N PRO A 122 -2.97 2.72 0.22
CA PRO A 122 -3.29 2.67 -1.22
C PRO A 122 -2.85 1.35 -1.88
N GLY A 123 -3.65 0.84 -2.82
CA GLY A 123 -3.36 -0.29 -3.71
C GLY A 123 -4.59 -1.08 -4.15
N ILE A 124 -5.00 -2.08 -3.36
CA ILE A 124 -6.18 -2.90 -3.67
C ILE A 124 -7.43 -2.02 -3.84
N ASP A 125 -7.57 -0.97 -3.05
CA ASP A 125 -8.65 0.00 -3.19
C ASP A 125 -8.66 0.67 -4.58
N HIS A 126 -7.50 1.03 -5.13
CA HIS A 126 -7.38 1.57 -6.49
C HIS A 126 -7.81 0.56 -7.56
N LEU A 127 -7.36 -0.71 -7.44
CA LEU A 127 -7.73 -1.77 -8.38
C LEU A 127 -9.25 -2.01 -8.40
N LEU A 128 -9.85 -2.03 -7.21
CA LEU A 128 -11.29 -2.27 -7.07
C LEU A 128 -12.11 -1.06 -7.51
N ALA A 129 -11.68 0.16 -7.17
CA ALA A 129 -12.31 1.39 -7.65
C ALA A 129 -12.28 1.48 -9.17
N HIS A 130 -11.13 1.20 -9.79
CA HIS A 130 -10.98 1.20 -11.24
C HIS A 130 -11.86 0.15 -11.90
N LYS A 131 -11.92 -1.07 -11.34
CA LYS A 131 -12.81 -2.13 -11.83
C LYS A 131 -14.27 -1.69 -11.79
N LEU A 132 -14.74 -1.10 -10.69
CA LEU A 132 -16.11 -0.63 -10.55
C LEU A 132 -16.45 0.46 -11.58
N ILE A 133 -15.54 1.40 -11.80
CA ILE A 133 -15.73 2.45 -12.81
C ILE A 133 -15.79 1.83 -14.21
N GLN A 134 -14.90 0.88 -14.54
CA GLN A 134 -14.95 0.20 -15.83
C GLN A 134 -16.22 -0.62 -16.04
N GLU A 135 -16.74 -1.27 -14.99
CA GLU A 135 -18.00 -2.01 -15.06
C GLU A 135 -19.17 -1.06 -15.27
N PHE A 136 -19.18 0.05 -14.53
CA PHE A 136 -20.15 1.13 -14.73
C PHE A 136 -20.10 1.68 -16.16
N ASP A 137 -18.93 2.03 -16.69
CA ASP A 137 -18.79 2.61 -18.04
C ASP A 137 -19.23 1.69 -19.18
N LYS A 138 -19.33 0.37 -18.94
CA LYS A 138 -19.82 -0.61 -19.94
C LYS A 138 -21.33 -0.67 -20.04
N GLU A 139 -22.04 -0.19 -19.02
CA GLU A 139 -23.50 -0.21 -18.98
C GLU A 139 -24.07 1.00 -19.74
N ASN A 140 -25.20 0.80 -20.41
CA ASN A 140 -25.93 1.90 -21.03
C ASN A 140 -26.77 2.62 -19.98
N HIS A 141 -26.24 3.72 -19.47
CA HIS A 141 -26.92 4.55 -18.50
C HIS A 141 -27.79 5.62 -19.18
N GLN A 142 -29.09 5.60 -18.89
CA GLN A 142 -30.00 6.69 -19.23
C GLN A 142 -30.45 7.38 -17.92
N ASP A 143 -30.66 8.69 -17.96
CA ASP A 143 -31.22 9.49 -16.87
C ASP A 143 -30.42 9.55 -15.54
N ILE A 144 -29.09 9.35 -15.57
CA ILE A 144 -28.23 9.57 -14.39
C ILE A 144 -28.05 11.07 -14.12
N LYS A 145 -28.51 11.53 -12.96
CA LYS A 145 -28.37 12.93 -12.51
C LYS A 145 -27.07 13.18 -11.73
N SER A 146 -26.59 12.17 -10.99
CA SER A 146 -25.42 12.30 -10.11
C SER A 146 -24.90 10.94 -9.68
N ILE A 147 -23.60 10.82 -9.42
CA ILE A 147 -22.95 9.62 -8.91
C ILE A 147 -22.19 9.98 -7.63
N ASP A 148 -22.38 9.19 -6.58
CA ASP A 148 -21.62 9.27 -5.35
C ASP A 148 -20.66 8.08 -5.27
N PHE A 149 -19.35 8.36 -5.24
CA PHE A 149 -18.31 7.35 -5.00
C PHE A 149 -17.78 7.46 -3.57
N LYS A 150 -17.81 6.35 -2.83
CA LYS A 150 -17.32 6.27 -1.43
C LYS A 150 -16.47 5.01 -1.27
N SER A 151 -15.18 5.20 -1.01
CA SER A 151 -14.26 4.15 -0.59
C SER A 151 -13.94 4.32 0.90
N MET A 152 -14.12 3.25 1.68
CA MET A 152 -13.82 3.24 3.12
C MET A 152 -13.01 1.99 3.44
N CYS A 153 -11.84 2.17 4.03
CA CYS A 153 -10.97 1.10 4.46
C CYS A 153 -10.68 1.22 5.96
N GLY A 154 -10.49 0.09 6.64
CA GLY A 154 -10.11 0.08 8.05
C GLY A 154 -9.72 -1.30 8.55
N GLY A 155 -8.60 -1.37 9.25
CA GLY A 155 -8.18 -2.56 9.99
C GLY A 155 -8.64 -2.47 11.44
N PHE A 156 -9.57 -3.34 11.84
CA PHE A 156 -10.12 -3.35 13.20
C PHE A 156 -9.78 -4.67 13.91
N PRO A 157 -9.58 -4.63 15.24
CA PRO A 157 -9.38 -5.85 16.00
C PRO A 157 -10.69 -6.63 16.08
N ASP A 158 -10.64 -7.93 15.79
CA ASP A 158 -11.77 -8.85 15.99
C ASP A 158 -12.29 -8.81 17.45
N MET A 159 -11.34 -8.85 18.41
CA MET A 159 -11.63 -8.58 19.82
C MET A 159 -11.10 -7.18 20.24
N PRO A 160 -11.99 -6.21 20.51
CA PRO A 160 -11.60 -4.85 20.88
C PRO A 160 -11.01 -4.77 22.30
N ASN A 161 -10.05 -3.86 22.49
CA ASN A 161 -9.61 -3.41 23.82
C ASN A 161 -10.34 -2.08 24.17
N ASN A 162 -9.99 -1.46 25.30
CA ASN A 162 -10.55 -0.15 25.69
C ASN A 162 -10.32 0.95 24.64
N PHE A 163 -9.27 0.82 23.81
CA PHE A 163 -8.96 1.74 22.73
C PHE A 163 -9.68 1.40 21.42
N LYS A 164 -10.38 0.26 21.35
CA LYS A 164 -11.08 -0.30 20.18
C LYS A 164 -10.19 -0.42 18.93
N TYR A 165 -8.88 -0.40 19.11
CA TYR A 165 -7.88 -0.45 18.05
C TYR A 165 -6.62 -1.19 18.50
N LYS A 166 -6.02 -1.97 17.60
CA LYS A 166 -4.73 -2.65 17.79
C LYS A 166 -3.84 -2.31 16.60
N PHE A 167 -2.59 -1.94 16.87
CA PHE A 167 -1.65 -1.55 15.81
C PHE A 167 -1.23 -2.79 15.00
N SER A 168 -1.72 -2.88 13.76
CA SER A 168 -1.30 -3.88 12.76
C SER A 168 -0.27 -3.34 11.76
N TRP A 169 0.05 -2.04 11.85
CA TRP A 169 1.03 -1.32 11.04
C TRP A 169 1.67 -0.19 11.87
N SER A 170 2.51 0.65 11.26
CA SER A 170 3.30 1.69 11.95
C SER A 170 2.46 2.60 12.86
N PRO A 171 2.65 2.58 14.19
CA PRO A 171 1.90 3.45 15.12
C PRO A 171 2.08 4.94 14.85
N LEU A 172 3.29 5.36 14.46
CA LEU A 172 3.56 6.74 14.04
C LEU A 172 2.72 7.12 12.82
N GLY A 173 2.56 6.19 11.88
CA GLY A 173 1.72 6.39 10.70
C GLY A 173 0.24 6.60 11.07
N VAL A 174 -0.30 5.79 11.99
CA VAL A 174 -1.67 5.94 12.50
C VAL A 174 -1.89 7.32 13.11
N LEU A 175 -0.98 7.75 14.00
CA LEU A 175 -1.11 9.03 14.69
C LEU A 175 -0.96 10.24 13.76
N LYS A 176 -0.10 10.12 12.74
CA LYS A 176 0.01 11.14 11.68
C LYS A 176 -1.28 11.23 10.87
N ALA A 177 -1.82 10.09 10.43
CA ALA A 177 -3.04 10.05 9.63
C ALA A 177 -4.23 10.72 10.33
N LEU A 178 -4.35 10.59 11.66
CA LEU A 178 -5.39 11.27 12.43
C LEU A 178 -5.28 12.81 12.39
N ASN A 179 -4.08 13.35 12.25
CA ASN A 179 -3.83 14.79 12.20
C ASN A 179 -3.76 15.37 10.78
N THR A 180 -3.79 14.53 9.75
CA THR A 180 -3.79 14.99 8.35
C THR A 180 -5.14 15.64 8.03
N PRO A 181 -5.18 16.87 7.52
CA PRO A 181 -6.42 17.47 7.04
C PRO A 181 -7.07 16.62 5.95
N ALA A 182 -8.37 16.41 6.05
CA ALA A 182 -9.14 15.70 5.02
C ALA A 182 -9.94 16.70 4.16
N LYS A 183 -10.04 16.39 2.87
CA LYS A 183 -10.93 17.07 1.92
C LYS A 183 -11.73 16.02 1.17
N HIS A 184 -13.02 16.26 0.96
CA HIS A 184 -13.87 15.41 0.11
C HIS A 184 -14.96 16.25 -0.54
N ILE A 185 -15.63 15.71 -1.55
CA ILE A 185 -16.78 16.34 -2.19
C ILE A 185 -18.06 15.73 -1.60
N LYS A 186 -19.02 16.59 -1.24
CA LYS A 186 -20.36 16.18 -0.80
C LYS A 186 -21.37 17.14 -1.40
N ASN A 187 -22.41 16.62 -2.05
CA ASN A 187 -23.43 17.42 -2.75
C ASN A 187 -22.79 18.49 -3.66
N PHE A 188 -21.81 18.07 -4.47
CA PHE A 188 -21.05 18.93 -5.40
C PHE A 188 -20.26 20.08 -4.74
N SER A 189 -20.10 20.07 -3.43
CA SER A 189 -19.35 21.08 -2.68
C SER A 189 -18.14 20.47 -1.97
N GLU A 190 -17.02 21.18 -1.98
CA GLU A 190 -15.82 20.76 -1.25
C GLU A 190 -16.01 20.95 0.26
N ILE A 191 -15.79 19.89 1.02
CA ILE A 191 -15.81 19.90 2.48
C ILE A 191 -14.40 19.66 2.99
N LYS A 192 -13.90 20.60 3.81
CA LYS A 192 -12.61 20.50 4.50
C LYS A 192 -12.77 20.14 5.97
N SER A 193 -11.84 19.34 6.50
CA SER A 193 -11.68 19.07 7.92
C SER A 193 -10.22 19.13 8.30
N GLU A 194 -9.82 20.14 9.08
CA GLU A 194 -8.43 20.27 9.55
C GLU A 194 -8.04 19.15 10.53
N LYS A 195 -9.01 18.63 11.28
CA LYS A 195 -8.84 17.55 12.26
C LYS A 195 -9.96 16.53 12.07
N PRO A 196 -9.81 15.56 11.15
CA PRO A 196 -10.85 14.60 10.81
C PRO A 196 -11.42 13.87 12.02
N TYR A 197 -10.58 13.51 12.99
CA TYR A 197 -11.00 12.85 14.23
C TYR A 197 -11.97 13.67 15.12
N LYS A 198 -12.13 14.98 14.88
CA LYS A 198 -13.14 15.82 15.55
C LYS A 198 -14.49 15.84 14.83
N LYS A 199 -14.55 15.45 13.56
CA LYS A 199 -15.78 15.40 12.75
C LYS A 199 -16.22 13.94 12.59
N LEU A 200 -16.68 13.35 13.68
CA LEU A 200 -17.14 11.95 13.71
C LEU A 200 -18.57 11.84 13.17
N ILE A 201 -18.77 10.90 12.26
CA ILE A 201 -20.09 10.49 11.79
C ILE A 201 -20.25 9.03 12.19
N LEU A 202 -21.33 8.71 12.89
CA LEU A 202 -21.69 7.32 13.18
C LEU A 202 -22.27 6.70 11.92
N LEU A 203 -21.60 5.66 11.42
CA LEU A 203 -22.07 4.85 10.30
C LEU A 203 -22.61 3.53 10.87
N ASN A 204 -23.89 3.26 10.64
CA ASN A 204 -24.47 1.95 10.87
C ASN A 204 -24.29 1.11 9.61
N LEU A 205 -23.19 0.38 9.54
CA LEU A 205 -22.93 -0.57 8.45
C LEU A 205 -23.61 -1.90 8.77
N ILE A 206 -24.63 -2.29 7.99
CA ILE A 206 -25.21 -3.63 8.06
C ILE A 206 -24.37 -4.54 7.16
N MET A 207 -23.36 -5.21 7.73
CA MET A 207 -22.62 -6.24 7.00
C MET A 207 -23.42 -7.56 7.00
N LYS A 208 -24.17 -7.85 5.95
CA LYS A 208 -24.84 -9.15 5.76
C LYS A 208 -23.96 -10.08 4.92
N ASN A 209 -23.74 -11.30 5.41
CA ASN A 209 -23.16 -12.44 4.68
C ASN A 209 -21.71 -12.31 4.16
N LEU A 210 -20.73 -11.96 5.01
CA LEU A 210 -19.32 -12.17 4.68
C LEU A 210 -18.88 -13.58 5.07
N LYS A 211 -18.94 -14.55 4.15
CA LYS A 211 -18.13 -15.77 4.26
C LYS A 211 -16.71 -15.41 3.82
N LEU A 212 -15.70 -15.64 4.67
CA LEU A 212 -14.28 -15.36 4.43
C LEU A 212 -13.69 -15.92 3.12
N THR A 213 -14.39 -16.86 2.45
CA THR A 213 -14.02 -17.40 1.14
C THR A 213 -14.54 -16.58 -0.04
N GLN A 214 -15.32 -15.54 0.21
CA GLN A 214 -15.81 -14.57 -0.76
C GLN A 214 -15.44 -13.18 -0.23
N ILE A 215 -14.25 -12.71 -0.58
CA ILE A 215 -13.97 -11.27 -0.53
C ILE A 215 -14.75 -10.65 -1.70
N GLU A 216 -16.07 -10.58 -1.57
CA GLU A 216 -16.87 -9.60 -2.30
C GLU A 216 -16.68 -8.31 -1.53
N THR A 217 -15.77 -7.46 -2.00
CA THR A 217 -15.65 -6.11 -1.49
C THR A 217 -16.94 -5.37 -1.86
N GLN A 218 -17.89 -5.29 -0.94
CA GLN A 218 -19.10 -4.51 -1.13
C GLN A 218 -18.74 -3.03 -1.06
N PHE A 219 -18.55 -2.40 -2.21
CA PHE A 219 -18.57 -0.94 -2.33
C PHE A 219 -20.02 -0.50 -2.47
N HIS A 220 -20.48 0.31 -1.54
CA HIS A 220 -21.79 0.93 -1.66
C HIS A 220 -21.70 2.15 -2.59
N ILE A 221 -22.03 1.96 -3.87
CA ILE A 221 -22.46 3.07 -4.73
C ILE A 221 -23.90 3.40 -4.29
N LEU A 222 -24.05 4.46 -3.50
CA LEU A 222 -25.38 4.97 -3.13
C LEU A 222 -25.88 5.83 -4.29
N MET A 223 -26.70 5.23 -5.17
CA MET A 223 -27.44 5.98 -6.18
C MET A 223 -28.71 6.57 -5.52
N ASN A 224 -28.75 7.89 -5.35
CA ASN A 224 -29.99 8.58 -5.01
C ASN A 224 -30.83 8.72 -6.28
N THR A 225 -31.89 7.92 -6.39
CA THR A 225 -33.04 8.25 -7.23
C THR A 225 -34.08 8.93 -6.33
N THR A 226 -34.66 10.02 -6.84
CA THR A 226 -35.56 10.94 -6.10
C THR A 226 -36.73 10.23 -5.44
#